data_AF-A0A1Y6AYD4-F1
#
_entry.id   AF-A0A1Y6AYD4-F1
#
_cell.length_a   1.000
_cell.length_b   1.000
_cell.length_c   1.000
_cell.angle_alpha   90.00
_cell.angle_beta   90.00
_cell.angle_gamma   90.00
#
_symmetry.space_group_name_H-M   'P 1'
#
loop_
_entity.id
_entity.type
_entity.pdbx_description
1 polymer ?
#
loop_
_entity_poly.entity_id
_entity_poly.type
_entity_poly.pdbx_seq_one_letter_code
_entity_poly.pdbx_strand_id
1 'polypeptide(L)'
;MENKTVLKGGLSIIAQCKRQTNDIWHAHFGAAAIASYFFIKDNNMEKEITRNMYSQTKRMLNKHNICEIIDSKEEIDFQSAERMIIKSLEQTIDELHWVGHNVIYAALSLLAIKELQKWGDNQEIEGITNLIFSFRKTIPGRSWIGFTTKEVKQLSIKEEIESELRNPEQLSTFILKELSQFNIIYRAEAHHDLIGHLLTFSHAINIMYDLGHRDMFQRGVRPLLKLVYVLRASQNLTSNSEITLHSPIDCLPLVESKRAHILPTENQFWLKDYGAFDWDFGHIFKFSYSYFNHIKRAPKYKDITLEKFRFIINT
;
A
#
# COMPACT_ATOMS: atom_id res chain seq x y z
N MET A 1 13.26 22.12 2.44
CA MET A 1 11.93 22.44 1.91
C MET A 1 11.40 21.16 1.27
N GLU A 2 10.60 20.40 2.01
CA GLU A 2 10.02 19.14 1.52
C GLU A 2 9.08 19.45 0.35
N ASN A 3 9.19 18.68 -0.73
CA ASN A 3 8.57 19.07 -1.98
C ASN A 3 7.10 18.65 -2.04
N LYS A 4 6.24 19.44 -1.40
CA LYS A 4 4.79 19.24 -1.33
C LYS A 4 4.10 19.15 -2.70
N THR A 5 4.78 19.52 -3.80
CA THR A 5 4.26 19.31 -5.17
C THR A 5 4.04 17.83 -5.50
N VAL A 6 4.83 16.92 -4.91
CA VAL A 6 4.64 15.47 -5.06
C VAL A 6 3.29 15.04 -4.51
N LEU A 7 2.90 15.58 -3.35
CA LEU A 7 1.62 15.28 -2.73
C LEU A 7 0.47 15.77 -3.60
N LYS A 8 0.56 17.01 -4.11
CA LYS A 8 -0.44 17.57 -5.03
C LYS A 8 -0.59 16.70 -6.28
N GLY A 9 0.52 16.36 -6.95
CA GLY A 9 0.49 15.50 -8.15
C GLY A 9 -0.04 14.09 -7.86
N GLY A 10 0.32 13.51 -6.72
CA GLY A 10 -0.20 12.21 -6.30
C GLY A 10 -1.71 12.22 -6.04
N LEU A 11 -2.21 13.24 -5.34
CA LEU A 11 -3.64 13.44 -5.11
C LEU A 11 -4.40 13.68 -6.42
N SER A 12 -3.86 14.49 -7.35
CA SER A 12 -4.48 14.73 -8.66
C SER A 12 -4.63 13.42 -9.45
N ILE A 13 -3.63 12.54 -9.45
CA ILE A 13 -3.74 11.23 -10.10
C ILE A 13 -4.86 10.39 -9.48
N ILE A 14 -4.91 10.28 -8.14
CA ILE A 14 -5.93 9.47 -7.45
C ILE A 14 -7.34 10.03 -7.70
N ALA A 15 -7.50 11.36 -7.66
CA ALA A 15 -8.78 12.01 -7.88
C ALA A 15 -9.31 11.81 -9.31
N GLN A 16 -8.42 11.79 -10.30
CA GLN A 16 -8.82 11.86 -11.70
C GLN A 16 -8.78 10.53 -12.44
N CYS A 17 -8.03 9.52 -11.96
CA CYS A 17 -7.80 8.28 -12.71
C CYS A 17 -9.09 7.63 -13.19
N LYS A 18 -10.05 7.40 -12.31
CA LYS A 18 -11.31 6.75 -12.66
C LYS A 18 -12.08 7.52 -13.73
N ARG A 19 -12.15 8.86 -13.60
CA ARG A 19 -12.91 9.71 -14.55
C ARG A 19 -12.25 9.75 -15.93
N GLN A 20 -10.91 9.78 -15.97
CA GLN A 20 -10.15 10.02 -17.19
C GLN A 20 -9.76 8.74 -17.93
N THR A 21 -9.45 7.66 -17.22
CA THR A 21 -8.96 6.41 -17.82
C THR A 21 -9.94 5.25 -17.65
N ASN A 22 -10.98 5.41 -16.83
CA ASN A 22 -11.83 4.31 -16.35
C ASN A 22 -11.03 3.19 -15.67
N ASP A 23 -9.78 3.47 -15.29
CA ASP A 23 -8.86 2.54 -14.64
C ASP A 23 -8.58 3.00 -13.21
N ILE A 24 -9.07 2.20 -12.26
CA ILE A 24 -8.86 2.42 -10.83
C ILE A 24 -7.41 2.12 -10.41
N TRP A 25 -6.66 1.40 -11.23
CA TRP A 25 -5.29 0.97 -10.94
C TRP A 25 -4.28 2.08 -11.17
N HIS A 26 -4.58 3.06 -12.02
CA HIS A 26 -3.70 4.20 -12.24
C HIS A 26 -3.50 5.06 -10.96
N ALA A 27 -4.43 4.98 -10.00
CA ALA A 27 -4.25 5.54 -8.65
C ALA A 27 -3.01 4.97 -7.91
N HIS A 28 -2.51 3.80 -8.33
CA HIS A 28 -1.28 3.20 -7.83
C HIS A 28 -0.11 4.19 -7.86
N PHE A 29 0.06 4.92 -8.95
CA PHE A 29 1.16 5.87 -9.13
C PHE A 29 1.01 7.10 -8.23
N GLY A 30 -0.23 7.56 -8.03
CA GLY A 30 -0.52 8.66 -7.10
C GLY A 30 -0.22 8.26 -5.65
N ALA A 31 -0.64 7.06 -5.25
CA ALA A 31 -0.34 6.48 -3.95
C ALA A 31 1.17 6.29 -3.73
N ALA A 32 1.90 5.84 -4.75
CA ALA A 32 3.36 5.71 -4.70
C ALA A 32 4.07 7.06 -4.52
N ALA A 33 3.60 8.11 -5.21
CA ALA A 33 4.15 9.45 -5.06
C ALA A 33 3.97 9.96 -3.63
N ILE A 34 2.77 9.80 -3.05
CA ILE A 34 2.51 10.17 -1.66
C ILE A 34 3.40 9.36 -0.70
N ALA A 35 3.50 8.04 -0.89
CA ALA A 35 4.36 7.17 -0.08
C ALA A 35 5.84 7.58 -0.14
N SER A 36 6.34 8.02 -1.31
CA SER A 36 7.72 8.48 -1.46
C SER A 36 8.02 9.71 -0.58
N TYR A 37 7.08 10.65 -0.48
CA TYR A 37 7.21 11.86 0.31
C TYR A 37 7.32 11.51 1.80
N PHE A 38 6.38 10.71 2.31
CA PHE A 38 6.39 10.32 3.72
C PHE A 38 7.51 9.36 4.07
N PHE A 39 7.96 8.52 3.13
CA PHE A 39 9.13 7.69 3.37
C PHE A 39 10.39 8.53 3.60
N ILE A 40 10.59 9.59 2.81
CA ILE A 40 11.69 10.55 3.02
C ILE A 40 11.54 11.24 4.37
N LYS A 41 10.37 11.87 4.58
CA LYS A 41 10.08 12.69 5.76
C LYS A 41 10.26 11.90 7.05
N ASP A 42 9.64 10.73 7.15
CA ASP A 42 9.58 10.01 8.41
C ASP A 42 10.91 9.34 8.76
N ASN A 43 11.77 9.05 7.78
CA ASN A 43 13.04 8.34 8.00
C ASN A 43 14.26 9.28 8.06
N ASN A 44 14.05 10.60 8.06
CA ASN A 44 15.13 11.60 8.09
C ASN A 44 16.21 11.31 7.03
N MET A 45 15.77 10.99 5.81
CA MET A 45 16.66 10.57 4.73
C MET A 45 17.70 11.65 4.41
N GLU A 46 18.92 11.22 4.08
CA GLU A 46 19.98 12.12 3.68
C GLU A 46 19.61 12.94 2.43
N LYS A 47 20.25 14.10 2.27
CA LYS A 47 19.93 15.04 1.17
C LYS A 47 20.10 14.42 -0.21
N GLU A 48 21.08 13.53 -0.38
CA GLU A 48 21.35 12.89 -1.66
C GLU A 48 20.28 11.86 -2.02
N ILE A 49 19.93 10.99 -1.06
CA ILE A 49 18.83 10.03 -1.16
C ILE A 49 17.53 10.76 -1.50
N THR A 50 17.22 11.82 -0.75
CA THR A 50 16.04 12.67 -0.95
C THR A 50 15.98 13.22 -2.37
N ARG A 51 17.11 13.72 -2.90
CA ARG A 51 17.19 14.28 -4.26
C ARG A 51 16.94 13.21 -5.32
N ASN A 52 17.56 12.04 -5.18
CA ASN A 52 17.44 10.94 -6.14
C ASN A 52 16.01 10.37 -6.14
N MET A 53 15.45 10.11 -4.96
CA MET A 53 14.06 9.70 -4.81
C MET A 53 13.08 10.72 -5.38
N TYR A 54 13.28 12.02 -5.11
CA TYR A 54 12.43 13.07 -5.65
C TYR A 54 12.50 13.13 -7.18
N SER A 55 13.70 13.01 -7.76
CA SER A 55 13.88 12.96 -9.22
C SER A 55 13.11 11.79 -9.85
N GLN A 56 13.25 10.59 -9.26
CA GLN A 56 12.53 9.39 -9.70
C GLN A 56 11.01 9.55 -9.58
N THR A 57 10.54 10.09 -8.45
CA THR A 57 9.11 10.34 -8.22
C THR A 57 8.55 11.34 -9.22
N LYS A 58 9.29 12.44 -9.49
CA LYS A 58 8.87 13.43 -10.48
C LYS A 58 8.81 12.84 -11.89
N ARG A 59 9.78 11.99 -12.26
CA ARG A 59 9.73 11.24 -13.52
C ARG A 59 8.49 10.35 -13.62
N MET A 60 8.16 9.62 -12.55
CA MET A 60 6.94 8.81 -12.47
C MET A 60 5.69 9.67 -12.67
N LEU A 61 5.56 10.76 -11.90
CA LEU A 61 4.43 11.66 -11.98
C LEU A 61 4.28 12.24 -13.39
N ASN A 62 5.38 12.71 -14.00
CA ASN A 62 5.35 13.26 -15.36
C ASN A 62 4.92 12.22 -16.40
N LYS A 63 5.36 10.95 -16.27
CA LYS A 63 5.00 9.87 -17.18
C LYS A 63 3.52 9.49 -17.08
N HIS A 64 2.98 9.51 -15.86
CA HIS A 64 1.62 9.06 -15.56
C HIS A 64 0.65 10.24 -15.31
N ASN A 65 1.05 11.46 -15.64
CA ASN A 65 0.21 12.62 -15.41
C ASN A 65 -0.98 12.57 -16.37
N ILE A 66 -2.20 12.60 -15.83
CA ILE A 66 -3.41 12.44 -16.64
C ILE A 66 -3.96 13.80 -17.09
N CYS A 67 -3.64 14.90 -16.38
CA CYS A 67 -4.05 16.27 -16.71
C CYS A 67 -3.13 17.30 -16.03
N GLU A 68 -3.24 18.57 -16.41
CA GLU A 68 -2.59 19.67 -15.69
C GLU A 68 -3.15 19.78 -14.25
N ILE A 69 -2.27 20.10 -13.30
CA ILE A 69 -2.69 20.44 -11.94
C ILE A 69 -3.48 21.74 -12.05
N ILE A 70 -4.81 21.65 -11.94
CA ILE A 70 -5.65 22.83 -11.92
C ILE A 70 -5.45 23.47 -10.55
N ASP A 71 -4.80 24.63 -10.50
CA ASP A 71 -4.77 25.44 -9.28
C ASP A 71 -6.21 25.92 -9.04
N SER A 72 -6.93 25.21 -8.15
CA SER A 72 -8.28 25.58 -7.78
C SER A 72 -8.26 26.89 -7.01
N LYS A 73 -9.19 27.79 -7.33
CA LYS A 73 -9.31 29.09 -6.63
C LYS A 73 -9.86 28.92 -5.21
N GLU A 74 -10.54 27.80 -4.93
CA GLU A 74 -11.08 27.44 -3.62
C GLU A 74 -10.65 26.01 -3.27
N GLU A 75 -9.53 25.88 -2.56
CA GLU A 75 -9.08 24.60 -2.01
C GLU A 75 -9.94 24.19 -0.81
N ILE A 76 -10.30 22.91 -0.73
CA ILE A 76 -11.05 22.32 0.38
C ILE A 76 -10.12 22.10 1.58
N ASP A 77 -10.60 22.45 2.76
CA ASP A 77 -9.90 22.21 4.02
C ASP A 77 -9.87 20.73 4.40
N PHE A 78 -8.87 20.32 5.18
CA PHE A 78 -8.71 18.93 5.59
C PHE A 78 -9.96 18.34 6.25
N GLN A 79 -10.66 19.05 7.14
CA GLN A 79 -11.81 18.48 7.87
C GLN A 79 -12.98 18.19 6.93
N SER A 80 -13.20 19.06 5.94
CA SER A 80 -14.22 18.84 4.92
C SER A 80 -13.89 17.66 4.00
N ALA A 81 -12.65 17.59 3.49
CA ALA A 81 -12.19 16.46 2.69
C ALA A 81 -12.22 15.14 3.47
N GLU A 82 -11.79 15.17 4.73
CA GLU A 82 -11.77 14.03 5.65
C GLU A 82 -13.17 13.42 5.81
N ARG A 83 -14.17 14.23 6.13
CA ARG A 83 -15.56 13.75 6.26
C ARG A 83 -16.07 13.05 5.00
N MET A 84 -15.77 13.61 3.83
CA MET A 84 -16.23 13.05 2.55
C MET A 84 -15.55 11.70 2.25
N ILE A 85 -14.23 11.62 2.44
CA ILE A 85 -13.44 10.43 2.17
C ILE A 85 -13.78 9.30 3.16
N ILE A 86 -13.89 9.61 4.46
CA ILE A 86 -14.26 8.62 5.49
C ILE A 86 -15.65 8.06 5.23
N LYS A 87 -16.64 8.92 4.90
CA LYS A 87 -17.99 8.46 4.56
C LYS A 87 -18.02 7.49 3.37
N SER A 88 -17.14 7.68 2.38
CA SER A 88 -17.02 6.72 1.28
C SER A 88 -16.35 5.41 1.73
N LEU A 89 -15.29 5.51 2.53
CA LEU A 89 -14.57 4.35 3.06
C LEU A 89 -15.45 3.46 3.95
N GLU A 90 -16.32 4.05 4.78
CA GLU A 90 -17.31 3.33 5.60
C GLU A 90 -18.16 2.33 4.81
N GLN A 91 -18.35 2.53 3.51
CA GLN A 91 -19.16 1.65 2.65
C GLN A 91 -18.38 0.43 2.12
N THR A 92 -17.07 0.39 2.32
CA THR A 92 -16.17 -0.62 1.72
C THR A 92 -15.16 -1.20 2.70
N ILE A 93 -14.98 -0.60 3.88
CA ILE A 93 -13.92 -0.95 4.83
C ILE A 93 -14.06 -2.36 5.45
N ASP A 94 -15.27 -2.92 5.51
CA ASP A 94 -15.52 -4.19 6.23
C ASP A 94 -15.18 -5.44 5.39
N GLU A 95 -14.90 -5.28 4.10
CA GLU A 95 -14.60 -6.37 3.18
C GLU A 95 -13.20 -6.23 2.59
N LEU A 96 -12.59 -7.38 2.28
CA LEU A 96 -11.34 -7.40 1.54
C LEU A 96 -11.64 -7.09 0.08
N HIS A 97 -11.21 -5.93 -0.39
CA HIS A 97 -11.39 -5.48 -1.75
C HIS A 97 -10.03 -5.28 -2.41
N TRP A 98 -9.72 -6.12 -3.39
CA TRP A 98 -8.46 -6.10 -4.11
C TRP A 98 -7.29 -5.89 -3.15
N VAL A 99 -7.08 -6.80 -2.22
CA VAL A 99 -5.94 -6.80 -1.27
C VAL A 99 -5.80 -5.50 -0.45
N GLY A 100 -6.87 -4.72 -0.29
CA GLY A 100 -6.93 -3.52 0.57
C GLY A 100 -6.75 -2.19 -0.14
N HIS A 101 -6.82 -2.14 -1.49
CA HIS A 101 -6.56 -0.91 -2.25
C HIS A 101 -7.49 0.26 -1.89
N ASN A 102 -8.76 0.00 -1.57
CA ASN A 102 -9.69 1.04 -1.11
C ASN A 102 -9.18 1.77 0.14
N VAL A 103 -8.64 1.02 1.11
CA VAL A 103 -8.11 1.56 2.36
C VAL A 103 -6.77 2.25 2.14
N ILE A 104 -5.91 1.66 1.31
CA ILE A 104 -4.60 2.25 0.96
C ILE A 104 -4.77 3.62 0.29
N TYR A 105 -5.66 3.71 -0.71
CA TYR A 105 -5.93 4.97 -1.40
C TYR A 105 -6.55 6.01 -0.48
N ALA A 106 -7.55 5.63 0.32
CA ALA A 106 -8.15 6.54 1.30
C ALA A 106 -7.12 7.07 2.31
N ALA A 107 -6.31 6.17 2.90
CA ALA A 107 -5.32 6.52 3.92
C ALA A 107 -4.26 7.48 3.39
N LEU A 108 -3.67 7.18 2.23
CA LEU A 108 -2.63 8.02 1.66
C LEU A 108 -3.18 9.37 1.19
N SER A 109 -4.39 9.40 0.62
CA SER A 109 -5.06 10.66 0.28
C SER A 109 -5.29 11.53 1.51
N LEU A 110 -5.86 10.98 2.59
CA LEU A 110 -6.09 11.72 3.83
C LEU A 110 -4.78 12.23 4.45
N LEU A 111 -3.76 11.37 4.47
CA LEU A 111 -2.45 11.74 5.01
C LEU A 111 -1.81 12.89 4.22
N ALA A 112 -1.90 12.85 2.89
CA ALA A 112 -1.42 13.92 2.02
C ALA A 112 -2.21 15.23 2.21
N ILE A 113 -3.54 15.16 2.28
CA ILE A 113 -4.38 16.36 2.49
C ILE A 113 -4.11 16.96 3.87
N LYS A 114 -3.93 16.13 4.92
CA LYS A 114 -3.53 16.61 6.25
C LYS A 114 -2.20 17.34 6.20
N GLU A 115 -1.21 16.80 5.49
CA GLU A 115 0.10 17.46 5.34
C GLU A 115 0.03 18.79 4.57
N LEU A 116 -0.90 18.91 3.63
CA LEU A 116 -1.16 20.13 2.87
C LEU A 116 -2.08 21.11 3.61
N GLN A 117 -2.84 20.65 4.62
CA GLN A 117 -3.92 21.34 5.35
C GLN A 117 -5.15 21.70 4.50
N LYS A 118 -4.96 21.91 3.20
CA LYS A 118 -5.99 22.15 2.20
C LYS A 118 -5.53 21.63 0.85
N TRP A 119 -6.44 21.09 0.05
CA TRP A 119 -6.12 20.64 -1.31
C TRP A 119 -7.38 20.42 -2.13
N GLY A 120 -7.30 20.82 -3.40
CA GLY A 120 -8.25 20.51 -4.46
C GLY A 120 -9.64 21.11 -4.26
N ASP A 121 -10.48 21.03 -5.30
CA ASP A 121 -11.88 21.46 -5.22
C ASP A 121 -12.85 20.29 -4.90
N ASN A 122 -14.15 20.59 -4.87
CA ASN A 122 -15.18 19.57 -4.61
C ASN A 122 -15.14 18.42 -5.62
N GLN A 123 -14.87 18.71 -6.90
CA GLN A 123 -14.82 17.67 -7.93
C GLN A 123 -13.63 16.74 -7.72
N GLU A 124 -12.50 17.27 -7.28
CA GLU A 124 -11.30 16.47 -7.02
C GLU A 124 -11.48 15.59 -5.78
N ILE A 125 -12.04 16.11 -4.69
CA ILE A 125 -12.38 15.30 -3.52
C ILE A 125 -13.44 14.25 -3.88
N GLU A 126 -14.48 14.62 -4.63
CA GLU A 126 -15.47 13.67 -5.15
C GLU A 126 -14.82 12.58 -6.00
N GLY A 127 -13.83 12.90 -6.82
CA GLY A 127 -13.04 11.93 -7.58
C GLY A 127 -12.41 10.84 -6.70
N ILE A 128 -11.78 11.24 -5.59
CA ILE A 128 -11.23 10.31 -4.59
C ILE A 128 -12.35 9.47 -3.96
N THR A 129 -13.44 10.10 -3.53
CA THR A 129 -14.56 9.36 -2.91
C THR A 129 -15.18 8.35 -3.87
N ASN A 130 -15.32 8.69 -5.16
CA ASN A 130 -15.87 7.84 -6.20
C ASN A 130 -14.96 6.67 -6.56
N LEU A 131 -13.64 6.86 -6.48
CA LEU A 131 -12.67 5.78 -6.60
C LEU A 131 -12.81 4.80 -5.44
N ILE A 132 -12.81 5.27 -4.20
CA ILE A 132 -12.97 4.42 -3.00
C ILE A 132 -14.28 3.64 -3.09
N PHE A 133 -15.38 4.32 -3.42
CA PHE A 133 -16.69 3.68 -3.55
C PHE A 133 -16.75 2.62 -4.64
N SER A 134 -15.95 2.73 -5.72
CA SER A 134 -15.95 1.72 -6.79
C SER A 134 -15.41 0.36 -6.37
N PHE A 135 -14.74 0.26 -5.24
CA PHE A 135 -14.33 -1.04 -4.67
C PHE A 135 -15.50 -1.82 -4.07
N ARG A 136 -16.67 -1.20 -3.85
CA ARG A 136 -17.84 -1.89 -3.33
C ARG A 136 -18.19 -3.11 -4.18
N LYS A 137 -18.37 -4.26 -3.51
CA LYS A 137 -18.66 -5.57 -4.14
C LYS A 137 -17.59 -6.10 -5.09
N THR A 138 -16.38 -5.54 -5.07
CA THR A 138 -15.25 -6.11 -5.82
C THR A 138 -14.73 -7.38 -5.17
N ILE A 139 -13.95 -8.15 -5.93
CA ILE A 139 -13.30 -9.38 -5.45
C ILE A 139 -12.18 -9.04 -4.45
N PRO A 140 -11.81 -9.96 -3.54
CA PRO A 140 -10.67 -9.76 -2.63
C PRO A 140 -9.32 -9.68 -3.33
N GLY A 141 -9.23 -10.16 -4.57
CA GLY A 141 -8.01 -10.34 -5.34
C GLY A 141 -8.20 -11.53 -6.29
N ARG A 142 -7.27 -11.70 -7.24
CA ARG A 142 -7.41 -12.68 -8.33
C ARG A 142 -6.35 -13.77 -8.35
N SER A 143 -5.27 -13.60 -7.58
CA SER A 143 -4.08 -14.44 -7.63
C SER A 143 -3.76 -14.91 -6.21
N TRP A 144 -3.79 -16.22 -6.00
CA TRP A 144 -3.70 -16.84 -4.68
C TRP A 144 -2.96 -18.18 -4.73
N ILE A 145 -2.20 -18.49 -3.68
CA ILE A 145 -1.66 -19.83 -3.43
C ILE A 145 -2.56 -20.54 -2.42
N GLY A 146 -3.00 -21.74 -2.74
CA GLY A 146 -3.78 -22.63 -1.86
C GLY A 146 -5.27 -22.31 -1.74
N PHE A 147 -5.76 -21.22 -2.35
CA PHE A 147 -7.17 -20.80 -2.28
C PHE A 147 -7.67 -20.29 -3.62
N THR A 148 -8.94 -20.49 -3.90
CA THR A 148 -9.66 -19.79 -4.98
C THR A 148 -10.20 -18.44 -4.48
N THR A 149 -10.42 -17.48 -5.39
CA THR A 149 -11.07 -16.20 -5.05
C THR A 149 -12.42 -16.37 -4.33
N LYS A 150 -13.18 -17.42 -4.67
CA LYS A 150 -14.46 -17.72 -4.04
C LYS A 150 -14.28 -18.10 -2.58
N GLU A 151 -13.31 -18.97 -2.28
CA GLU A 151 -12.99 -19.36 -0.91
C GLU A 151 -12.53 -18.15 -0.10
N VAL A 152 -11.61 -17.33 -0.64
CA VAL A 152 -11.15 -16.11 0.04
C VAL A 152 -12.31 -15.17 0.39
N LYS A 153 -13.26 -15.00 -0.53
CA LYS A 153 -14.46 -14.17 -0.29
C LYS A 153 -15.32 -14.72 0.86
N GLN A 154 -15.46 -16.03 0.95
CA GLN A 154 -16.30 -16.74 1.94
C GLN A 154 -15.59 -16.96 3.29
N LEU A 155 -14.28 -16.71 3.39
CA LEU A 155 -13.53 -16.86 4.64
C LEU A 155 -14.16 -16.05 5.79
N SER A 156 -14.31 -16.72 6.93
CA SER A 156 -14.67 -16.11 8.21
C SER A 156 -13.45 -16.11 9.13
N ILE A 157 -13.22 -14.98 9.81
CA ILE A 157 -12.12 -14.82 10.76
C ILE A 157 -12.69 -14.97 12.17
N LYS A 158 -11.96 -15.70 13.02
CA LYS A 158 -12.30 -15.87 14.44
C LYS A 158 -12.09 -14.54 15.19
N GLU A 159 -13.06 -14.15 16.00
CA GLU A 159 -13.09 -12.87 16.72
C GLU A 159 -11.94 -12.70 17.74
N GLU A 160 -11.36 -13.80 18.24
CA GLU A 160 -10.30 -13.79 19.25
C GLU A 160 -9.06 -12.98 18.81
N ILE A 161 -8.56 -13.21 17.60
CA ILE A 161 -7.37 -12.50 17.07
C ILE A 161 -7.67 -11.03 16.84
N GLU A 162 -8.88 -10.70 16.38
CA GLU A 162 -9.33 -9.32 16.15
C GLU A 162 -9.31 -8.52 17.47
N SER A 163 -9.71 -9.15 18.58
CA SER A 163 -9.77 -8.51 19.89
C SER A 163 -8.39 -8.14 20.49
N GLU A 164 -7.30 -8.73 19.99
CA GLU A 164 -5.93 -8.47 20.43
C GLU A 164 -5.28 -7.26 19.73
N LEU A 165 -5.77 -6.89 18.54
CA LEU A 165 -5.19 -5.86 17.69
C LEU A 165 -5.91 -4.53 17.89
N ARG A 166 -5.60 -3.82 18.98
CA ARG A 166 -6.32 -2.60 19.41
C ARG A 166 -5.61 -1.29 19.08
N ASN A 167 -4.33 -1.36 18.74
CA ASN A 167 -3.52 -0.19 18.43
C ASN A 167 -2.45 -0.48 17.35
N PRO A 168 -1.84 0.57 16.77
CA PRO A 168 -0.86 0.39 15.70
C PRO A 168 0.41 -0.38 16.06
N GLU A 169 0.87 -0.34 17.32
CA GLU A 169 2.05 -1.09 17.76
C GLU A 169 1.76 -2.59 17.78
N GLN A 170 0.60 -2.99 18.31
CA GLN A 170 0.13 -4.38 18.28
C GLN A 170 -0.04 -4.88 16.86
N LEU A 171 -0.69 -4.09 15.99
CA LEU A 171 -0.86 -4.46 14.59
C LEU A 171 0.48 -4.62 13.88
N SER A 172 1.41 -3.68 14.06
CA SER A 172 2.73 -3.75 13.43
C SER A 172 3.55 -4.94 13.93
N THR A 173 3.50 -5.21 15.24
CA THR A 173 4.14 -6.40 15.84
C THR A 173 3.58 -7.68 15.23
N PHE A 174 2.26 -7.79 15.11
CA PHE A 174 1.60 -8.95 14.52
C PHE A 174 2.00 -9.15 13.06
N ILE A 175 1.96 -8.08 12.24
CA ILE A 175 2.27 -8.16 10.82
C ILE A 175 3.74 -8.52 10.56
N LEU A 176 4.67 -7.96 11.33
CA LEU A 176 6.08 -8.33 11.24
C LEU A 176 6.34 -9.76 11.71
N LYS A 177 5.58 -10.24 12.70
CA LYS A 177 5.60 -11.65 13.07
C LYS A 177 5.14 -12.52 11.90
N GLU A 178 4.03 -12.21 11.23
CA GLU A 178 3.57 -12.96 10.05
C GLU A 178 4.60 -12.94 8.91
N LEU A 179 5.22 -11.78 8.65
CA LEU A 179 6.29 -11.65 7.65
C LEU A 179 7.51 -12.54 7.98
N SER A 180 7.86 -12.68 9.26
CA SER A 180 9.01 -13.51 9.65
C SER A 180 8.83 -15.01 9.38
N GLN A 181 7.60 -15.47 9.17
CA GLN A 181 7.29 -16.90 9.01
C GLN A 181 7.48 -17.42 7.58
N PHE A 182 7.68 -16.57 6.58
CA PHE A 182 7.86 -17.02 5.20
C PHE A 182 9.25 -17.63 5.01
N ASN A 183 9.32 -18.92 4.67
CA ASN A 183 10.57 -19.59 4.35
C ASN A 183 11.14 -19.09 3.02
N ILE A 184 10.31 -19.13 1.97
CA ILE A 184 10.63 -18.70 0.61
C ILE A 184 9.64 -17.62 0.17
N ILE A 185 10.12 -16.67 -0.64
CA ILE A 185 9.28 -15.64 -1.28
C ILE A 185 9.45 -15.78 -2.79
N TYR A 186 8.34 -15.91 -3.51
CA TYR A 186 8.30 -16.06 -4.97
C TYR A 186 7.96 -14.72 -5.62
N ARG A 187 8.59 -14.43 -6.76
CA ARG A 187 8.24 -13.30 -7.61
C ARG A 187 6.98 -13.63 -8.41
N ALA A 188 5.83 -13.36 -7.80
CA ALA A 188 4.50 -13.64 -8.33
C ALA A 188 3.47 -12.64 -7.76
N GLU A 189 2.42 -12.33 -8.53
CA GLU A 189 1.26 -11.54 -8.05
C GLU A 189 0.63 -12.24 -6.84
N ALA A 190 0.49 -13.58 -6.92
CA ALA A 190 -0.02 -14.43 -5.85
C ALA A 190 0.90 -14.56 -4.62
N HIS A 191 2.09 -13.95 -4.60
CA HIS A 191 3.02 -14.10 -3.48
C HIS A 191 3.70 -12.80 -3.04
N HIS A 192 4.88 -12.41 -3.55
CA HIS A 192 5.58 -11.23 -3.05
C HIS A 192 4.72 -9.95 -3.07
N ASP A 193 3.85 -9.79 -4.07
CA ASP A 193 2.92 -8.67 -4.16
C ASP A 193 1.87 -8.73 -3.05
N LEU A 194 1.28 -9.89 -2.77
CA LEU A 194 0.37 -10.07 -1.63
C LEU A 194 1.06 -9.78 -0.29
N ILE A 195 2.32 -10.18 -0.11
CA ILE A 195 3.09 -9.89 1.11
C ILE A 195 3.39 -8.39 1.20
N GLY A 196 3.70 -7.73 0.08
CA GLY A 196 3.81 -6.27 0.04
C GLY A 196 2.47 -5.58 0.34
N HIS A 197 1.36 -6.16 -0.09
CA HIS A 197 0.01 -5.69 0.25
C HIS A 197 -0.38 -5.93 1.69
N LEU A 198 0.11 -7.00 2.32
CA LEU A 198 0.00 -7.20 3.76
C LEU A 198 0.61 -6.01 4.52
N LEU A 199 1.80 -5.56 4.11
CA LEU A 199 2.48 -4.40 4.69
C LEU A 199 1.73 -3.10 4.41
N THR A 200 1.36 -2.84 3.16
CA THR A 200 0.72 -1.56 2.79
C THR A 200 -0.69 -1.42 3.33
N PHE A 201 -1.47 -2.49 3.34
CA PHE A 201 -2.84 -2.46 3.87
C PHE A 201 -2.85 -2.28 5.39
N SER A 202 -2.02 -3.04 6.12
CA SER A 202 -1.92 -2.86 7.57
C SER A 202 -1.36 -1.50 7.97
N HIS A 203 -0.43 -0.94 7.20
CA HIS A 203 0.01 0.43 7.39
C HIS A 203 -1.10 1.46 7.11
N ALA A 204 -1.92 1.26 6.08
CA ALA A 204 -3.08 2.12 5.80
C ALA A 204 -4.07 2.14 6.97
N ILE A 205 -4.29 0.99 7.61
CA ILE A 205 -5.08 0.86 8.84
C ILE A 205 -4.43 1.65 9.99
N ASN A 206 -3.11 1.55 10.19
CA ASN A 206 -2.39 2.37 11.18
C ASN A 206 -2.57 3.87 10.93
N ILE A 207 -2.50 4.31 9.66
CA ILE A 207 -2.74 5.71 9.28
C ILE A 207 -4.13 6.17 9.74
N MET A 208 -5.18 5.34 9.54
CA MET A 208 -6.53 5.69 10.03
C MET A 208 -6.54 5.94 11.54
N TYR A 209 -5.85 5.09 12.32
CA TYR A 209 -5.72 5.29 13.76
C TYR A 209 -4.98 6.58 14.11
N ASP A 210 -3.85 6.86 13.45
CA ASP A 210 -3.04 8.07 13.69
C ASP A 210 -3.78 9.37 13.31
N LEU A 211 -4.71 9.27 12.36
CA LEU A 211 -5.60 10.36 11.97
C LEU A 211 -6.78 10.55 12.96
N GLY A 212 -7.01 9.60 13.87
CA GLY A 212 -8.07 9.66 14.88
C GLY A 212 -9.26 8.74 14.61
N HIS A 213 -9.31 8.06 13.46
CA HIS A 213 -10.40 7.16 13.04
C HIS A 213 -10.22 5.75 13.61
N ARG A 214 -10.38 5.62 14.93
CA ARG A 214 -10.20 4.35 15.64
C ARG A 214 -11.22 3.28 15.25
N ASP A 215 -12.42 3.70 14.89
CA ASP A 215 -13.48 2.84 14.38
C ASP A 215 -13.11 2.27 12.99
N MET A 216 -12.57 3.10 12.10
CA MET A 216 -12.03 2.64 10.80
C MET A 216 -10.85 1.68 10.99
N PHE A 217 -9.99 1.95 11.97
CA PHE A 217 -8.90 1.04 12.32
C PHE A 217 -9.46 -0.35 12.69
N GLN A 218 -10.41 -0.40 13.63
CA GLN A 218 -11.02 -1.67 14.07
C GLN A 218 -11.71 -2.40 12.92
N ARG A 219 -12.53 -1.70 12.13
CA ARG A 219 -13.25 -2.28 10.99
C ARG A 219 -12.31 -2.83 9.92
N GLY A 220 -11.17 -2.18 9.69
CA GLY A 220 -10.15 -2.61 8.72
C GLY A 220 -9.34 -3.84 9.16
N VAL A 221 -9.24 -4.14 10.46
CA VAL A 221 -8.47 -5.30 10.96
C VAL A 221 -9.04 -6.62 10.42
N ARG A 222 -10.37 -6.77 10.41
CA ARG A 222 -11.02 -8.01 9.99
C ARG A 222 -10.71 -8.42 8.54
N PRO A 223 -10.87 -7.57 7.51
CA PRO A 223 -10.48 -7.92 6.15
C PRO A 223 -8.96 -8.08 5.97
N LEU A 224 -8.14 -7.36 6.72
CA LEU A 224 -6.69 -7.59 6.75
C LEU A 224 -6.36 -9.02 7.25
N LEU A 225 -7.04 -9.49 8.29
CA LEU A 225 -6.86 -10.85 8.81
C LEU A 225 -7.26 -11.94 7.79
N LYS A 226 -8.19 -11.65 6.86
CA LYS A 226 -8.45 -12.54 5.71
C LYS A 226 -7.22 -12.69 4.82
N LEU A 227 -6.55 -11.58 4.49
CA LEU A 227 -5.33 -11.61 3.69
C LEU A 227 -4.22 -12.39 4.42
N VAL A 228 -4.04 -12.15 5.72
CA VAL A 228 -3.09 -12.91 6.57
C VAL A 228 -3.38 -14.40 6.53
N TYR A 229 -4.64 -14.79 6.73
CA TYR A 229 -5.05 -16.19 6.76
C TYR A 229 -4.70 -16.92 5.46
N VAL A 230 -4.99 -16.29 4.32
CA VAL A 230 -4.68 -16.86 2.99
C VAL A 230 -3.17 -16.99 2.80
N LEU A 231 -2.41 -15.95 3.14
CA LEU A 231 -0.95 -15.92 3.03
C LEU A 231 -0.24 -16.99 3.88
N ARG A 232 -0.86 -17.46 4.97
CA ARG A 232 -0.30 -18.56 5.78
C ARG A 232 -0.17 -19.88 5.02
N ALA A 233 -0.95 -20.10 3.96
CA ALA A 233 -0.81 -21.29 3.12
C ALA A 233 0.55 -21.37 2.42
N SER A 234 1.26 -20.25 2.25
CA SER A 234 2.56 -20.22 1.59
C SER A 234 3.76 -20.02 2.53
N GLN A 235 3.55 -19.82 3.84
CA GLN A 235 4.64 -19.54 4.79
C GLN A 235 5.67 -20.67 4.86
N ASN A 236 5.22 -21.92 4.86
CA ASN A 236 6.08 -23.11 5.03
C ASN A 236 6.55 -23.73 3.70
N LEU A 237 6.33 -23.07 2.55
CA LEU A 237 6.80 -23.60 1.27
C LEU A 237 8.32 -23.70 1.24
N THR A 238 8.80 -24.75 0.58
CA THR A 238 10.21 -25.03 0.29
C THR A 238 10.39 -25.14 -1.22
N SER A 239 11.63 -25.15 -1.72
CA SER A 239 11.89 -25.19 -3.18
C SER A 239 11.34 -26.45 -3.86
N ASN A 240 11.00 -27.50 -3.09
CA ASN A 240 10.41 -28.75 -3.58
C ASN A 240 8.91 -28.88 -3.28
N SER A 241 8.28 -27.88 -2.66
CA SER A 241 6.86 -27.94 -2.34
C SER A 241 6.00 -27.92 -3.60
N GLU A 242 4.97 -28.76 -3.65
CA GLU A 242 3.94 -28.65 -4.67
C GLU A 242 3.08 -27.41 -4.40
N ILE A 243 2.89 -26.56 -5.41
CA ILE A 243 2.17 -25.29 -5.29
C ILE A 243 0.81 -25.40 -5.98
N THR A 244 -0.25 -25.37 -5.19
CA THR A 244 -1.61 -25.17 -5.72
C THR A 244 -1.81 -23.70 -6.04
N LEU A 245 -1.66 -23.33 -7.31
CA LEU A 245 -1.76 -21.95 -7.77
C LEU A 245 -3.12 -21.67 -8.41
N HIS A 246 -3.81 -20.63 -7.92
CA HIS A 246 -5.02 -20.09 -8.51
C HIS A 246 -4.77 -18.64 -8.92
N SER A 247 -4.26 -18.43 -10.13
CA SER A 247 -3.92 -17.11 -10.65
C SER A 247 -4.18 -17.04 -12.15
N PRO A 248 -4.76 -15.95 -12.68
CA PRO A 248 -4.85 -15.70 -14.12
C PRO A 248 -3.56 -15.10 -14.70
N ILE A 249 -2.59 -14.73 -13.85
CA ILE A 249 -1.36 -14.02 -14.26
C ILE A 249 -0.11 -14.88 -14.02
N ASP A 250 -0.05 -15.57 -12.88
CA ASP A 250 1.11 -16.35 -12.49
C ASP A 250 1.05 -17.76 -13.09
N CYS A 251 2.21 -18.25 -13.55
CA CYS A 251 2.37 -19.60 -14.11
C CYS A 251 3.41 -20.39 -13.31
N LEU A 252 3.19 -21.70 -13.18
CA LEU A 252 4.18 -22.61 -12.62
C LEU A 252 5.29 -22.93 -13.65
N PRO A 253 6.53 -23.20 -13.19
CA PRO A 253 7.00 -23.07 -11.82
C PRO A 253 7.16 -21.60 -11.40
N LEU A 254 6.79 -21.28 -10.15
CA LEU A 254 7.05 -19.94 -9.61
C LEU A 254 8.55 -19.72 -9.43
N VAL A 255 9.03 -18.53 -9.77
CA VAL A 255 10.44 -18.14 -9.65
C VAL A 255 10.67 -17.53 -8.28
N GLU A 256 11.67 -18.02 -7.54
CA GLU A 256 12.07 -17.41 -6.26
C GLU A 256 12.49 -15.96 -6.49
N SER A 257 12.07 -15.08 -5.59
CA SER A 257 12.44 -13.67 -5.65
C SER A 257 13.94 -13.51 -5.44
N LYS A 258 14.52 -12.50 -6.08
CA LYS A 258 15.94 -12.19 -5.90
C LYS A 258 16.11 -11.32 -4.66
N ARG A 259 17.14 -11.65 -3.88
CA ARG A 259 17.50 -10.85 -2.70
C ARG A 259 18.00 -9.47 -3.12
N ALA A 260 17.35 -8.42 -2.63
CA ALA A 260 17.86 -7.06 -2.70
C ALA A 260 19.13 -6.94 -1.85
N HIS A 261 20.26 -6.57 -2.46
CA HIS A 261 21.52 -6.34 -1.74
C HIS A 261 21.60 -4.94 -1.12
N ILE A 262 20.93 -3.97 -1.73
CA ILE A 262 20.91 -2.57 -1.31
C ILE A 262 19.49 -2.24 -0.85
N LEU A 263 19.35 -1.45 0.21
CA LEU A 263 18.05 -1.06 0.77
C LEU A 263 17.59 0.32 0.29
N PRO A 264 16.28 0.60 0.32
CA PRO A 264 15.71 1.92 0.02
C PRO A 264 16.21 3.06 0.93
N THR A 265 16.86 2.75 2.05
CA THR A 265 17.54 3.71 2.93
C THR A 265 18.97 4.03 2.50
N GLU A 266 19.47 3.42 1.43
CA GLU A 266 20.82 3.59 0.92
C GLU A 266 20.77 4.32 -0.43
N ASN A 267 21.66 5.30 -0.63
CA ASN A 267 21.65 6.13 -1.85
C ASN A 267 21.84 5.32 -3.14
N GLN A 268 22.68 4.29 -3.09
CA GLN A 268 22.96 3.43 -4.24
C GLN A 268 21.69 2.75 -4.78
N PHE A 269 20.68 2.52 -3.93
CA PHE A 269 19.40 1.95 -4.35
C PHE A 269 18.69 2.85 -5.37
N TRP A 270 18.76 4.16 -5.18
CA TRP A 270 18.06 5.16 -5.99
C TRP A 270 18.86 5.67 -7.19
N LEU A 271 20.06 5.13 -7.42
CA LEU A 271 20.81 5.35 -8.66
C LEU A 271 20.31 4.46 -9.82
N LYS A 272 19.60 3.37 -9.51
CA LYS A 272 18.96 2.52 -10.51
C LYS A 272 17.75 3.24 -11.13
N ASP A 273 17.57 3.09 -12.44
CA ASP A 273 16.35 3.57 -13.11
C ASP A 273 15.19 2.60 -12.92
N TYR A 274 14.31 2.90 -11.96
CA TYR A 274 13.11 2.10 -11.72
C TYR A 274 11.96 2.43 -12.67
N GLY A 275 12.04 3.52 -13.44
CA GLY A 275 11.00 3.89 -14.41
C GLY A 275 10.79 2.87 -15.53
N ALA A 276 11.77 1.97 -15.75
CA ALA A 276 11.66 0.84 -16.67
C ALA A 276 10.73 -0.27 -16.17
N PHE A 277 10.38 -0.30 -14.87
CA PHE A 277 9.61 -1.36 -14.24
C PHE A 277 8.12 -1.00 -14.03
N ASP A 278 7.65 0.08 -14.63
CA ASP A 278 6.26 0.59 -14.66
C ASP A 278 5.43 0.29 -13.39
N TRP A 279 4.65 -0.79 -13.36
CA TRP A 279 3.83 -1.19 -12.20
C TRP A 279 4.65 -1.47 -10.92
N ASP A 280 5.76 -2.20 -11.02
CA ASP A 280 6.62 -2.52 -9.86
C ASP A 280 7.28 -1.25 -9.28
N PHE A 281 7.38 -0.18 -10.08
CA PHE A 281 8.00 1.07 -9.63
C PHE A 281 7.23 1.68 -8.46
N GLY A 282 5.90 1.68 -8.51
CA GLY A 282 5.12 2.23 -7.41
C GLY A 282 5.10 1.32 -6.16
N HIS A 283 5.27 0.00 -6.34
CA HIS A 283 5.45 -0.93 -5.23
C HIS A 283 6.71 -0.62 -4.41
N ILE A 284 7.82 -0.25 -5.06
CA ILE A 284 9.06 0.10 -4.37
C ILE A 284 8.83 1.18 -3.31
N PHE A 285 8.12 2.26 -3.65
CA PHE A 285 7.85 3.33 -2.68
C PHE A 285 6.90 2.87 -1.57
N LYS A 286 5.77 2.25 -1.93
CA LYS A 286 4.72 1.87 -0.97
C LYS A 286 5.18 0.79 0.00
N PHE A 287 5.85 -0.25 -0.50
CA PHE A 287 6.35 -1.36 0.32
C PHE A 287 7.44 -0.87 1.27
N SER A 288 8.36 -0.02 0.79
CA SER A 288 9.40 0.60 1.64
C SER A 288 8.80 1.47 2.72
N TYR A 289 7.92 2.40 2.37
CA TYR A 289 7.28 3.27 3.35
C TYR A 289 6.58 2.45 4.45
N SER A 290 5.83 1.43 4.05
CA SER A 290 5.04 0.63 4.99
C SER A 290 5.89 -0.28 5.86
N TYR A 291 6.89 -0.95 5.29
CA TYR A 291 7.81 -1.77 6.06
C TYR A 291 8.52 -0.94 7.15
N PHE A 292 9.11 0.19 6.78
CA PHE A 292 9.84 1.02 7.73
C PHE A 292 8.91 1.71 8.75
N ASN A 293 7.63 1.97 8.42
CA ASN A 293 6.64 2.40 9.41
C ASN A 293 6.41 1.32 10.47
N HIS A 294 6.19 0.07 10.06
CA HIS A 294 6.03 -1.04 11.00
C HIS A 294 7.28 -1.26 11.86
N ILE A 295 8.48 -1.17 11.28
CA ILE A 295 9.74 -1.28 12.03
C ILE A 295 9.85 -0.20 13.10
N LYS A 296 9.47 1.06 12.84
CA LYS A 296 9.50 2.11 13.86
C LYS A 296 8.58 1.82 15.04
N ARG A 297 7.44 1.17 14.78
CA ARG A 297 6.46 0.80 15.81
C ARG A 297 6.85 -0.45 16.57
N ALA A 298 7.61 -1.37 15.96
CA ALA A 298 8.04 -2.61 16.56
C ALA A 298 9.53 -2.91 16.24
N PRO A 299 10.48 -2.10 16.76
CA PRO A 299 11.88 -2.12 16.35
C PRO A 299 12.60 -3.46 16.60
N LYS A 300 12.13 -4.23 17.58
CA LYS A 300 12.65 -5.58 17.89
C LYS A 300 12.58 -6.57 16.72
N TYR A 301 11.75 -6.31 15.72
CA TYR A 301 11.61 -7.17 14.54
C TYR A 301 12.55 -6.80 13.39
N LYS A 302 13.27 -5.68 13.46
CA LYS A 302 14.11 -5.21 12.35
C LYS A 302 15.06 -6.31 11.86
N ASP A 303 15.82 -6.90 12.75
CA ASP A 303 16.81 -7.92 12.38
C ASP A 303 16.17 -9.28 12.05
N ILE A 304 14.91 -9.48 12.42
CA ILE A 304 14.12 -10.69 12.13
C ILE A 304 13.54 -10.62 10.71
N THR A 305 13.02 -9.46 10.30
CA THR A 305 12.23 -9.34 9.07
C THR A 305 12.97 -8.66 7.93
N LEU A 306 14.11 -8.00 8.17
CA LEU A 306 14.83 -7.27 7.13
C LEU A 306 15.25 -8.19 5.99
N GLU A 307 15.69 -9.40 6.32
CA GLU A 307 16.07 -10.37 5.29
C GLU A 307 14.87 -10.77 4.43
N LYS A 308 13.70 -11.00 5.02
CA LYS A 308 12.47 -11.28 4.26
C LYS A 308 12.05 -10.11 3.40
N PHE A 309 12.16 -8.89 3.94
CA PHE A 309 11.84 -7.67 3.20
C PHE A 309 12.71 -7.51 1.96
N ARG A 310 13.99 -7.91 1.99
CA ARG A 310 14.88 -7.88 0.82
C ARG A 310 14.39 -8.75 -0.35
N PHE A 311 13.55 -9.76 -0.11
CA PHE A 311 12.94 -10.56 -1.17
C PHE A 311 11.58 -10.03 -1.64
N ILE A 312 11.03 -9.02 -0.96
CA ILE A 312 9.77 -8.36 -1.35
C ILE A 312 10.05 -7.20 -2.29
N ILE A 313 11.09 -6.41 -1.99
CA ILE A 313 11.45 -5.26 -2.82
C ILE A 313 12.27 -5.68 -4.03
N ASN A 314 11.84 -5.22 -5.20
CA ASN A 314 12.56 -5.47 -6.44
C ASN A 314 13.87 -4.67 -6.48
N THR A 315 14.92 -5.26 -7.07
CA THR A 315 16.23 -4.63 -7.29
C THR A 315 16.73 -4.79 -8.70
#